data_AF-A0A226M8M7-F1
#
_entry.id   AF-A0A226M8M7-F1
#
_cell.length_a   1.000
_cell.length_b   1.000
_cell.length_c   1.000
_cell.angle_alpha   90.00
_cell.angle_beta   90.00
_cell.angle_gamma   90.00
#
_symmetry.space_group_name_H-M   'P 1'
#
loop_
_entity.id
_entity.type
_entity.pdbx_description
1 polymer ?
#
loop_
_entity_poly.entity_id
_entity_poly.type
_entity_poly.pdbx_seq_one_letter_code
_entity_poly.pdbx_strand_id
1 'polypeptide(L)'
;MIQRTFLIDVMFGVQQGNTDIFLSSQESEAAYTPSTAWPQTCAVAEAKFFKHVAARAGEDSFHLGCLKACAYILVGYNFSPYELKTVLMHLLTAIPVECWSQSYFVQRMEDILHYLRCCVEEKRLDHFLIGNKAVPAEIILPWEFRVSVPPNLFQRVARDPDRHEQALYETEMLRDRFKTLLTSGK
;
A
#
# COMPACT_ATOMS: atom_id res chain seq x y z
N MET A 1 17.15 -29.53 10.51
CA MET A 1 17.75 -28.58 9.55
C MET A 1 16.59 -27.95 8.79
N ILE A 2 16.22 -26.69 9.06
CA ILE A 2 15.08 -26.05 8.40
C ILE A 2 15.55 -25.62 7.01
N GLN A 3 15.06 -26.28 5.97
CA GLN A 3 15.36 -25.93 4.59
C GLN A 3 14.62 -24.63 4.26
N ARG A 4 15.36 -23.54 4.01
CA ARG A 4 14.78 -22.26 3.60
C ARG A 4 14.54 -22.30 2.09
N THR A 5 13.27 -22.27 1.69
CA THR A 5 12.87 -22.09 0.30
C THR A 5 12.78 -20.60 -0.01
N PHE A 6 13.40 -20.17 -1.10
CA PHE A 6 13.26 -18.81 -1.62
C PHE A 6 12.42 -18.87 -2.90
N LEU A 7 11.38 -18.03 -2.96
CA LEU A 7 10.60 -17.81 -4.16
C LEU A 7 11.08 -16.50 -4.78
N ILE A 8 11.50 -16.56 -6.04
CA ILE A 8 11.89 -15.39 -6.84
C ILE A 8 10.91 -15.32 -7.98
N ASP A 9 10.16 -14.23 -8.04
CA ASP A 9 9.29 -13.92 -9.16
C ASP A 9 10.00 -12.93 -10.08
N VAL A 10 10.06 -13.26 -11.37
CA VAL A 10 10.74 -12.46 -12.39
C VAL A 10 9.72 -12.04 -13.43
N MET A 11 9.50 -10.73 -13.53
CA MET A 11 8.55 -10.14 -14.47
C MET A 11 9.28 -9.31 -15.50
N PHE A 12 8.88 -9.45 -16.77
CA PHE A 12 9.36 -8.60 -17.83
C PHE A 12 8.52 -7.32 -17.90
N GLY A 13 9.18 -6.17 -17.98
CA GLY A 13 8.55 -4.87 -17.99
C GLY A 13 9.13 -3.96 -19.06
N VAL A 14 8.26 -3.28 -19.82
CA VAL A 14 8.65 -2.27 -20.82
C VAL A 14 8.35 -0.88 -20.27
N GLN A 15 9.35 -0.01 -20.21
CA GLN A 15 9.17 1.36 -19.72
C GLN A 15 8.33 2.18 -20.70
N GLN A 16 7.34 2.91 -20.19
CA GLN A 16 6.53 3.83 -20.98
C GLN A 16 7.26 5.17 -21.14
N GLY A 17 7.91 5.36 -22.29
CA GLY A 17 8.64 6.59 -22.60
C GLY A 17 9.76 6.85 -21.58
N ASN A 18 9.82 8.06 -21.04
CA ASN A 18 10.75 8.45 -19.96
C ASN A 18 10.07 8.52 -18.58
N THR A 19 8.95 7.82 -18.40
CA THR A 19 8.17 7.82 -17.15
C THR A 19 8.54 6.64 -16.26
N ASP A 20 8.07 6.66 -15.01
CA ASP A 20 8.25 5.61 -14.01
C ASP A 20 7.16 4.53 -14.07
N ILE A 21 6.36 4.54 -15.14
CA ILE A 21 5.31 3.56 -15.41
C ILE A 21 5.82 2.56 -16.42
N PHE A 22 5.52 1.28 -16.16
CA PHE A 22 5.95 0.16 -16.98
C PHE A 22 4.72 -0.62 -17.45
N LEU A 23 4.84 -1.30 -18.58
CA LEU A 23 3.90 -2.32 -19.04
C LEU A 23 4.49 -3.67 -18.65
N SER A 24 3.77 -4.44 -17.83
CA SER A 24 4.25 -5.73 -17.31
C SER A 24 3.68 -6.90 -18.11
N SER A 25 4.44 -8.00 -18.18
CA SER A 25 3.96 -9.30 -18.68
C SER A 25 3.02 -10.01 -17.70
N GLN A 26 2.79 -9.43 -16.52
CA GLN A 26 1.91 -9.99 -15.51
C GLN A 26 0.47 -10.01 -16.02
N GLU A 27 -0.19 -11.17 -15.92
CA GLU A 27 -1.60 -11.30 -16.26
C GLU A 27 -2.44 -10.40 -15.33
N SER A 28 -3.41 -9.71 -15.90
CA SER A 28 -4.39 -8.96 -15.12
C SER A 28 -5.38 -9.93 -14.49
N GLU A 29 -5.83 -9.66 -13.26
CA GLU A 29 -6.87 -10.46 -12.59
C GLU A 29 -8.23 -10.45 -13.33
N ALA A 30 -8.39 -9.62 -14.35
CA ALA A 30 -9.55 -9.67 -15.23
C ALA A 30 -9.48 -10.91 -16.13
N ALA A 31 -10.43 -11.84 -15.93
CA ALA A 31 -10.60 -13.12 -16.62
C ALA A 31 -10.63 -13.06 -18.18
N TYR A 32 -10.58 -11.87 -18.77
CA TYR A 32 -10.65 -11.63 -20.21
C TYR A 32 -9.62 -10.61 -20.69
N THR A 33 -8.42 -10.58 -20.11
CA THR A 33 -7.32 -9.85 -20.75
C THR A 33 -6.75 -10.68 -21.89
N PRO A 34 -6.73 -10.14 -23.13
CA PRO A 34 -6.06 -10.83 -24.25
C PRO A 34 -4.60 -11.12 -23.88
N SER A 35 -4.04 -12.23 -24.36
CA SER A 35 -2.62 -12.57 -24.13
C SER A 35 -1.63 -11.52 -24.68
N THR A 36 -2.12 -10.62 -25.54
CA THR A 36 -1.37 -9.49 -26.11
C THR A 36 -1.57 -8.19 -25.33
N ALA A 37 -2.38 -8.17 -24.27
CA ALA A 37 -2.60 -6.99 -23.44
C ALA A 37 -1.58 -6.97 -22.29
N TRP A 38 -0.82 -5.89 -22.21
CA TRP A 38 0.20 -5.68 -21.19
C TRP A 38 -0.30 -4.62 -20.21
N PRO A 39 -0.69 -4.97 -18.97
CA PRO A 39 -1.19 -4.00 -18.02
C PRO A 39 -0.10 -3.02 -17.57
N GLN A 40 -0.50 -1.78 -17.32
CA GLN A 40 0.37 -0.80 -16.70
C GLN A 40 0.60 -1.16 -15.22
N THR A 41 1.85 -1.09 -14.79
CA THR A 41 2.27 -1.27 -13.41
C THR A 41 2.95 0.00 -12.89
N CYS A 42 2.65 0.30 -11.62
CA CYS A 42 3.23 1.41 -10.89
C CYS A 42 4.42 1.01 -10.02
N ALA A 43 4.85 -0.25 -10.04
CA ALA A 43 5.80 -0.80 -9.07
C ALA A 43 7.13 -0.02 -8.98
N VAL A 44 7.65 0.48 -10.11
CA VAL A 44 8.88 1.29 -10.14
C VAL A 44 8.65 2.67 -9.53
N ALA A 45 7.54 3.33 -9.86
CA ALA A 45 7.14 4.60 -9.24
C ALA A 45 6.93 4.47 -7.72
N GLU A 46 6.32 3.38 -7.26
CA GLU A 46 6.15 3.09 -5.83
C GLU A 46 7.50 2.84 -5.14
N ALA A 47 8.39 2.07 -5.75
CA ALA A 47 9.74 1.84 -5.22
C ALA A 47 10.53 3.16 -5.12
N LYS A 48 10.40 4.03 -6.12
CA LYS A 48 10.97 5.38 -6.10
C LYS A 48 10.35 6.25 -5.00
N PHE A 49 9.05 6.14 -4.73
CA PHE A 49 8.42 6.82 -3.60
C PHE A 49 9.03 6.42 -2.26
N PHE A 50 9.14 5.11 -1.98
CA PHE A 50 9.76 4.66 -0.73
C PHE A 50 11.25 5.05 -0.65
N LYS A 51 11.96 5.04 -1.77
CA LYS A 51 13.35 5.55 -1.83
C LYS A 51 13.42 7.05 -1.54
N HIS A 52 12.48 7.83 -2.07
CA HIS A 52 12.37 9.27 -1.82
C HIS A 52 12.14 9.56 -0.33
N VAL A 53 11.25 8.80 0.32
CA VAL A 53 10.98 8.90 1.76
C VAL A 53 12.22 8.52 2.55
N ALA A 54 12.83 7.37 2.27
CA ALA A 54 14.02 6.89 2.97
C ALA A 54 15.21 7.86 2.86
N ALA A 55 15.38 8.53 1.71
CA ALA A 55 16.44 9.52 1.52
C ALA A 55 16.27 10.79 2.37
N ARG A 56 15.08 11.05 2.90
CA ARG A 56 14.76 12.20 3.76
C ARG A 56 14.54 11.82 5.21
N ALA A 57 14.46 10.53 5.49
CA ALA A 57 14.19 10.03 6.81
C ALA A 57 15.44 10.08 7.69
N GLY A 58 15.26 10.30 8.99
CA GLY A 58 16.33 10.15 9.97
C GLY A 58 16.81 8.70 10.09
N GLU A 59 17.99 8.50 10.69
CA GLU A 59 18.58 7.16 10.91
C GLU A 59 17.66 6.24 11.73
N ASP A 60 16.81 6.82 12.58
CA ASP A 60 15.86 6.13 13.46
C ASP A 60 14.50 5.85 12.82
N SER A 61 14.33 6.13 11.51
CA SER A 61 13.07 5.95 10.82
C SER A 61 12.65 4.48 10.72
N PHE A 62 11.37 4.22 10.98
CA PHE A 62 10.80 2.89 11.13
C PHE A 62 9.54 2.66 10.27
N HIS A 63 9.28 3.49 9.27
CA HIS A 63 8.12 3.38 8.38
C HIS A 63 8.02 2.02 7.66
N LEU A 64 9.13 1.46 7.19
CA LEU A 64 9.14 0.10 6.60
C LEU A 64 8.93 -0.99 7.66
N GLY A 65 9.32 -0.74 8.92
CA GLY A 65 9.02 -1.59 10.05
C GLY A 65 7.52 -1.65 10.31
N CYS A 66 6.83 -0.51 10.26
CA CYS A 66 5.37 -0.44 10.31
C CYS A 66 4.73 -1.27 9.18
N LEU A 67 5.20 -1.13 7.94
CA LEU A 67 4.66 -1.91 6.82
C LEU A 67 4.80 -3.43 7.04
N LYS A 68 5.95 -3.87 7.53
CA LYS A 68 6.21 -5.29 7.84
C LYS A 68 5.31 -5.79 8.97
N ALA A 69 5.16 -5.01 10.04
CA ALA A 69 4.27 -5.34 11.14
C ALA A 69 2.81 -5.44 10.68
N CYS A 70 2.36 -4.48 9.88
CA CYS A 70 1.04 -4.51 9.27
C CYS A 70 0.85 -5.75 8.37
N ALA A 71 1.79 -6.06 7.48
CA ALA A 71 1.72 -7.26 6.64
C ALA A 71 1.62 -8.56 7.46
N TYR A 72 2.29 -8.62 8.62
CA TYR A 72 2.20 -9.76 9.53
C TYR A 72 0.82 -9.88 10.19
N ILE A 73 0.25 -8.78 10.70
CA ILE A 73 -1.08 -8.81 11.35
C ILE A 73 -2.23 -9.00 10.36
N LEU A 74 -2.03 -8.70 9.07
CA LEU A 74 -3.02 -8.90 8.01
C LEU A 74 -3.24 -10.36 7.64
N VAL A 75 -2.32 -11.27 7.97
CA VAL A 75 -2.43 -12.68 7.57
C VAL A 75 -3.74 -13.28 8.11
N GLY A 76 -4.61 -13.72 7.20
CA GLY A 76 -5.92 -14.31 7.52
C GLY A 76 -7.12 -13.37 7.35
N TYR A 77 -6.89 -12.11 6.94
CA TYR A 77 -7.95 -11.13 6.66
C TYR A 77 -8.08 -10.86 5.15
N ASN A 78 -9.16 -10.21 4.75
CA ASN A 78 -9.47 -9.93 3.35
C ASN A 78 -8.81 -8.66 2.82
N PHE A 79 -7.90 -8.03 3.56
CA PHE A 79 -7.08 -6.92 3.07
C PHE A 79 -5.82 -7.42 2.37
N SER A 80 -5.54 -6.85 1.21
CA SER A 80 -4.32 -7.13 0.46
C SER A 80 -3.12 -6.33 1.01
N PRO A 81 -1.89 -6.86 0.88
CA PRO A 81 -0.68 -6.08 1.16
C PRO A 81 -0.59 -4.79 0.33
N TYR A 82 -1.20 -4.76 -0.86
CA TYR A 82 -1.23 -3.58 -1.74
C TYR A 82 -2.11 -2.45 -1.18
N GLU A 83 -3.29 -2.76 -0.64
CA GLU A 83 -4.17 -1.78 0.01
C GLU A 83 -3.46 -1.14 1.21
N LEU A 84 -2.78 -1.93 2.03
CA LEU A 84 -2.01 -1.44 3.16
C LEU A 84 -0.80 -0.60 2.75
N LYS A 85 -0.06 -1.03 1.73
CA LYS A 85 1.03 -0.22 1.15
C LYS A 85 0.50 1.13 0.71
N THR A 86 -0.68 1.17 0.08
CA THR A 86 -1.33 2.41 -0.36
C THR A 86 -1.72 3.30 0.82
N VAL A 87 -2.31 2.74 1.90
CA VAL A 87 -2.57 3.45 3.16
C VAL A 87 -1.29 4.09 3.71
N LEU A 88 -0.20 3.32 3.78
CA LEU A 88 1.07 3.84 4.28
C LEU A 88 1.62 4.97 3.40
N MET A 89 1.51 4.85 2.07
CA MET A 89 1.98 5.91 1.16
C MET A 89 1.20 7.22 1.38
N HIS A 90 -0.12 7.16 1.55
CA HIS A 90 -0.92 8.35 1.89
C HIS A 90 -0.47 8.97 3.21
N LEU A 91 -0.31 8.16 4.26
CA LEU A 91 0.15 8.64 5.56
C LEU A 91 1.56 9.23 5.51
N LEU A 92 2.46 8.66 4.72
CA LEU A 92 3.82 9.18 4.50
C LEU A 92 3.86 10.56 3.82
N THR A 93 2.79 10.93 3.12
CA THR A 93 2.63 12.31 2.59
C THR A 93 1.92 13.26 3.55
N ALA A 94 1.11 12.74 4.47
CA ALA A 94 0.34 13.55 5.42
C ALA A 94 1.10 13.84 6.72
N ILE A 95 2.04 12.98 7.10
CA ILE A 95 2.81 13.04 8.34
C ILE A 95 4.28 13.35 7.99
N PRO A 96 4.92 14.34 8.65
CA PRO A 96 6.35 14.61 8.48
C PRO A 96 7.21 13.37 8.71
N VAL A 97 8.26 13.20 7.91
CA VAL A 97 9.09 11.98 7.91
C VAL A 97 9.78 11.74 9.26
N GLU A 98 10.04 12.80 10.02
CA GLU A 98 10.63 12.79 11.36
C GLU A 98 9.71 12.13 12.39
N CYS A 99 8.39 12.15 12.16
CA CYS A 99 7.41 11.50 13.02
C CYS A 99 7.29 10.00 12.78
N TRP A 100 8.11 9.43 11.88
CA TRP A 100 8.17 7.99 11.61
C TRP A 100 9.32 7.29 12.32
N SER A 101 9.88 7.89 13.38
CA SER A 101 10.91 7.21 14.18
C SER A 101 10.40 5.96 14.88
N GLN A 102 11.31 5.05 15.22
CA GLN A 102 11.00 3.83 15.97
C GLN A 102 10.30 4.13 17.31
N SER A 103 10.61 5.27 17.95
CA SER A 103 9.97 5.67 19.20
C SER A 103 8.46 5.91 19.06
N TYR A 104 8.00 6.31 17.87
CA TYR A 104 6.57 6.51 17.57
C TYR A 104 5.91 5.28 16.95
N PHE A 105 6.57 4.11 16.92
CA PHE A 105 6.07 2.92 16.24
C PHE A 105 4.62 2.57 16.60
N VAL A 106 4.29 2.50 17.89
CA VAL A 106 2.93 2.15 18.34
C VAL A 106 1.91 3.18 17.85
N GLN A 107 2.24 4.47 17.95
CA GLN A 107 1.38 5.54 17.46
C GLN A 107 1.20 5.47 15.94
N ARG A 108 2.27 5.23 15.18
CA ARG A 108 2.19 5.08 13.71
C ARG A 108 1.35 3.88 13.29
N MET A 109 1.42 2.77 14.03
CA MET A 109 0.58 1.60 13.79
C MET A 109 -0.90 1.90 14.05
N GLU A 110 -1.22 2.61 15.13
CA GLU A 110 -2.59 3.07 15.40
C GLU A 110 -3.09 4.02 14.33
N ASP A 111 -2.25 4.96 13.85
CA ASP A 111 -2.59 5.88 12.75
C ASP A 111 -2.88 5.11 11.45
N ILE A 112 -2.07 4.08 11.13
CA ILE A 112 -2.29 3.21 9.96
C ILE A 112 -3.63 2.47 10.06
N LEU A 113 -3.89 1.83 11.19
CA LEU A 113 -5.12 1.06 11.39
C LEU A 113 -6.36 1.96 11.45
N HIS A 114 -6.21 3.15 12.03
CA HIS A 114 -7.28 4.15 12.04
C HIS A 114 -7.58 4.68 10.64
N TYR A 115 -6.56 5.06 9.88
CA TYR A 115 -6.74 5.53 8.50
C TYR A 115 -7.36 4.44 7.61
N LEU A 116 -6.90 3.18 7.75
CA LEU A 116 -7.51 2.05 7.05
C LEU A 116 -9.00 1.93 7.37
N ARG A 117 -9.38 2.03 8.66
CA ARG A 117 -10.77 2.01 9.08
C ARG A 117 -11.57 3.16 8.47
N CYS A 118 -11.06 4.39 8.49
CA CYS A 118 -11.72 5.52 7.84
C CYS A 118 -11.92 5.28 6.34
N CYS A 119 -10.92 4.71 5.64
CA CYS A 119 -11.09 4.33 4.24
C CYS A 119 -12.20 3.29 4.02
N VAL A 120 -12.37 2.33 4.95
CA VAL A 120 -13.46 1.35 4.88
C VAL A 120 -14.80 2.02 5.12
N GLU A 121 -14.92 2.85 6.17
CA GLU A 121 -16.14 3.61 6.51
C GLU A 121 -16.61 4.50 5.34
N GLU A 122 -15.67 5.20 4.71
CA GLU A 122 -15.91 6.02 3.51
C GLU A 122 -16.00 5.20 2.21
N LYS A 123 -15.81 3.87 2.30
CA LYS A 123 -15.78 2.92 1.18
C LYS A 123 -14.82 3.33 0.07
N ARG A 124 -13.76 4.04 0.43
CA ARG A 124 -12.84 4.69 -0.50
C ARG A 124 -11.40 4.66 -0.01
N LEU A 125 -10.55 4.00 -0.79
CA LEU A 125 -9.11 4.06 -0.71
C LEU A 125 -8.57 4.39 -2.09
N ASP A 126 -8.10 5.63 -2.27
CA ASP A 126 -7.66 6.11 -3.58
C ASP A 126 -6.26 5.59 -3.93
N HIS A 127 -6.05 5.22 -5.19
CA HIS A 127 -4.75 4.81 -5.69
C HIS A 127 -3.73 5.94 -5.49
N PHE A 128 -2.60 5.64 -4.82
CA PHE A 128 -1.68 6.69 -4.37
C PHE A 128 -1.04 7.49 -5.52
N LEU A 129 -0.66 6.84 -6.63
CA LEU A 129 0.09 7.49 -7.72
C LEU A 129 -0.78 8.11 -8.82
N ILE A 130 -2.09 7.94 -8.81
CA ILE A 130 -2.97 8.41 -9.89
C ILE A 130 -3.87 9.50 -9.31
N GLY A 131 -3.87 10.68 -9.92
CA GLY A 131 -4.70 11.83 -9.51
C GLY A 131 -4.28 12.49 -8.21
N ASN A 132 -3.23 12.00 -7.56
CA ASN A 132 -2.74 12.52 -6.29
C ASN A 132 -1.67 13.59 -6.52
N LYS A 133 -1.96 14.82 -6.06
CA LYS A 133 -1.06 15.97 -6.17
C LYS A 133 0.08 15.95 -5.14
N ALA A 134 -0.02 15.10 -4.12
CA ALA A 134 1.01 14.95 -3.08
C ALA A 134 2.17 14.03 -3.50
N VAL A 135 2.10 13.43 -4.69
CA VAL A 135 3.20 12.60 -5.20
C VAL A 135 4.44 13.47 -5.45
N PRO A 136 5.61 13.09 -4.89
CA PRO A 136 6.85 13.82 -5.11
C PRO A 136 7.20 14.02 -6.59
N ALA A 137 7.73 15.20 -6.92
CA ALA A 137 8.04 15.59 -8.30
C ALA A 137 9.15 14.73 -8.95
N GLU A 138 9.98 14.05 -8.16
CA GLU A 138 11.01 13.13 -8.66
C GLU A 138 10.44 11.83 -9.23
N ILE A 139 9.15 11.54 -8.98
CA ILE A 139 8.45 10.41 -9.57
C ILE A 139 7.80 10.88 -10.86
N ILE A 140 8.33 10.42 -11.98
CA ILE A 140 7.94 10.89 -13.30
C ILE A 140 6.71 10.13 -13.76
N LEU A 141 5.53 10.68 -13.50
CA LEU A 141 4.26 10.11 -13.95
C LEU A 141 3.82 10.69 -15.31
N PRO A 142 3.18 9.87 -16.18
CA PRO A 142 2.50 10.35 -17.38
C PRO A 142 1.49 11.46 -17.08
N TRP A 143 1.20 12.31 -18.06
CA TRP A 143 0.26 13.41 -17.91
C TRP A 143 -1.13 12.91 -17.45
N GLU A 144 -1.65 11.89 -18.13
CA GLU A 144 -2.92 11.24 -17.81
C GLU A 144 -2.99 10.77 -16.36
N PHE A 145 -1.90 10.25 -15.78
CA PHE A 145 -1.88 9.85 -14.36
C PHE A 145 -2.04 11.05 -13.43
N ARG A 146 -1.48 12.21 -13.78
CA ARG A 146 -1.53 13.41 -12.93
C ARG A 146 -2.92 14.07 -12.93
N VAL A 147 -3.64 14.01 -14.04
CA VAL A 147 -4.95 14.67 -14.20
C VAL A 147 -6.16 13.75 -14.01
N SER A 148 -5.94 12.45 -13.96
CA SER A 148 -7.02 11.48 -13.74
C SER A 148 -7.62 11.60 -12.34
N VAL A 149 -8.87 11.17 -12.20
CA VAL A 149 -9.47 10.92 -10.89
C VAL A 149 -8.80 9.66 -10.32
N PRO A 150 -8.34 9.66 -9.05
CA PRO A 150 -7.76 8.47 -8.44
C PRO A 150 -8.74 7.29 -8.46
N PRO A 151 -8.34 6.14 -9.03
CA PRO A 151 -9.14 4.92 -8.94
C PRO A 151 -9.29 4.49 -7.48
N ASN A 152 -10.53 4.18 -7.09
CA ASN A 152 -10.80 3.62 -5.77
C ASN A 152 -10.42 2.13 -5.73
N LEU A 153 -9.50 1.75 -4.86
CA LEU A 153 -9.09 0.36 -4.59
C LEU A 153 -10.17 -0.42 -3.84
N PHE A 154 -11.00 0.27 -3.05
CA PHE A 154 -12.12 -0.30 -2.30
C PHE A 154 -13.40 -0.42 -3.11
N GLN A 155 -13.32 -0.57 -4.44
CA GLN A 155 -14.49 -0.84 -5.27
C GLN A 155 -15.31 -2.04 -4.80
N ARG A 156 -14.64 -3.11 -4.32
CA ARG A 156 -15.31 -4.30 -3.77
C ARG A 156 -16.09 -4.00 -2.49
N VAL A 157 -15.57 -3.11 -1.65
CA VAL A 157 -16.19 -2.66 -0.39
C VAL A 157 -17.33 -1.69 -0.70
N ALA A 158 -17.15 -0.83 -1.70
CA ALA A 158 -18.16 0.15 -2.11
C ALA A 158 -19.43 -0.47 -2.72
N ARG A 159 -19.28 -1.59 -3.43
CA ARG A 159 -20.37 -2.22 -4.19
C ARG A 159 -21.20 -3.22 -3.40
N ASP A 160 -20.66 -3.77 -2.31
CA ASP A 160 -21.23 -4.93 -1.62
C ASP A 160 -21.34 -4.64 -0.10
N PRO A 161 -22.57 -4.50 0.44
CA PRO A 161 -22.79 -4.23 1.87
C PRO A 161 -22.18 -5.28 2.80
N ASP A 162 -22.22 -6.56 2.42
CA ASP A 162 -21.71 -7.65 3.25
C ASP A 162 -20.17 -7.58 3.31
N ARG A 163 -19.52 -7.26 2.18
CA ARG A 163 -18.07 -7.00 2.16
C ARG A 163 -17.68 -5.76 2.95
N HIS A 164 -18.54 -4.75 2.98
CA HIS A 164 -18.29 -3.56 3.78
C HIS A 164 -18.40 -3.83 5.27
N GLU A 165 -19.45 -4.53 5.71
CA GLU A 165 -19.60 -4.96 7.11
C GLU A 165 -18.44 -5.88 7.53
N GLN A 166 -18.08 -6.84 6.68
CA GLN A 166 -16.93 -7.71 6.91
C GLN A 166 -15.64 -6.91 7.03
N ALA A 167 -15.39 -5.94 6.14
CA ALA A 167 -14.19 -5.10 6.21
C ALA A 167 -14.15 -4.26 7.49
N LEU A 168 -15.29 -3.70 7.94
CA LEU A 168 -15.37 -2.97 9.21
C LEU A 168 -15.02 -3.88 10.39
N TYR A 169 -15.63 -5.07 10.44
CA TYR A 169 -15.32 -6.07 11.46
C TYR A 169 -13.83 -6.43 11.47
N GLU A 170 -13.24 -6.66 10.30
CA GLU A 170 -11.82 -6.97 10.17
C GLU A 170 -10.91 -5.83 10.65
N THR A 171 -11.28 -4.56 10.44
CA THR A 171 -10.49 -3.44 10.98
C THR A 171 -10.44 -3.40 12.50
N GLU A 172 -11.53 -3.78 13.18
CA GLU A 172 -11.54 -3.92 14.64
C GLU A 172 -10.68 -5.10 15.08
N MET A 173 -10.82 -6.25 14.41
CA MET A 173 -10.02 -7.44 14.69
C MET A 173 -8.52 -7.21 14.50
N LEU A 174 -8.13 -6.41 13.48
CA LEU A 174 -6.74 -6.02 13.26
C LEU A 174 -6.20 -5.16 14.40
N ARG A 175 -7.00 -4.21 14.89
CA ARG A 175 -6.64 -3.38 16.04
C ARG A 175 -6.48 -4.21 17.29
N ASP A 176 -7.38 -5.14 17.56
CA ASP A 176 -7.28 -6.02 18.71
C ASP A 176 -6.09 -6.97 18.61
N ARG A 177 -5.84 -7.54 17.44
CA ARG A 177 -4.64 -8.36 17.18
C ARG A 177 -3.35 -7.57 17.43
N PHE A 178 -3.29 -6.32 16.99
CA PHE A 178 -2.15 -5.45 17.26
C PHE A 178 -1.97 -5.21 18.77
N LYS A 179 -3.03 -4.88 19.49
CA LYS A 179 -3.00 -4.72 20.96
C LYS A 179 -2.52 -6.00 21.66
N THR A 180 -3.02 -7.17 21.25
CA THR A 180 -2.59 -8.46 21.82
C THR A 180 -1.11 -8.71 21.59
N LEU A 181 -0.56 -8.36 20.42
CA LEU A 181 0.87 -8.51 20.16
C LEU A 181 1.72 -7.60 21.04
N LEU A 182 1.24 -6.38 21.34
CA LEU A 182 1.93 -5.47 22.26
C LEU A 182 1.93 -5.97 23.71
N THR A 183 0.90 -6.70 24.12
CA THR A 183 0.77 -7.22 25.49
C THR A 183 1.41 -8.61 25.67
N SER A 184 1.44 -9.42 24.61
CA SER A 184 2.01 -10.78 24.61
C SER A 184 3.52 -10.83 24.38
N GLY A 185 4.14 -9.69 24.05
CA GLY A 185 5.60 -9.52 23.89
C GLY A 185 6.35 -9.17 25.20
N LYS A 186 5.68 -9.28 26.35
CA LYS A 186 6.29 -9.21 27.69
C LYS A 186 6.39 -10.60 28.29
#